data_AF-A0A644ZXU1-F1
#
_entry.id   AF-A0A644ZXU1-F1
#
_cell.length_a   1.000
_cell.length_b   1.000
_cell.length_c   1.000
_cell.angle_alpha   90.00
_cell.angle_beta   90.00
_cell.angle_gamma   90.00
#
_symmetry.space_group_name_H-M   'P 1'
#
loop_
_entity.id
_entity.type
_entity.pdbx_description
1 polymer ?
#
loop_
_entity_poly.entity_id
_entity_poly.type
_entity_poly.pdbx_seq_one_letter_code
_entity_poly.pdbx_strand_id
1 'polypeptide(L)'
;MIEMEVVLGDMADILHQVEVAMTTLNNYYLKILMLTGPTPDIYRTYKFDEQLPEVFMGLQTYSKLFYKISDELEAIIGSKGENSVILDNTAFLLSRMNSDYQIAKNFSTFKDYIGSLGTWIMNTKNQPLLLDYIEFTPAGSKLPQANANFWQAFAHEFSSFIMSFFADYNSLGAKDNGTGKDLPTVETWIFSGRDQTQIVRSMINDDFMSAYNIKIDLKLVAGGTLLPATLSGTGPDIALSQGSGDIINYAIRSAVMGINPAAYEPEEGKTYTDAELDTMAKNREIFSDYDQIVAERYDPSALIPLTLYGKSYGLPETQSFSMLFYRMDILAKIGIEVPETWDDVYAIIPALQNNNLQFGMPNSLAGTLLFMYQKNEPLYKPAVNDNPLTYGM
;
A
#
# COMPACT_ATOMS: atom_id res chain seq x y z
N MET A 1 -35.78 1.63 -24.65
CA MET A 1 -34.86 1.67 -23.48
C MET A 1 -33.86 0.56 -23.71
N ILE A 2 -32.57 0.88 -23.77
CA ILE A 2 -31.53 -0.14 -23.82
C ILE A 2 -31.07 -0.31 -22.38
N GLU A 3 -31.18 -1.52 -21.87
CA GLU A 3 -30.71 -1.92 -20.55
C GLU A 3 -29.55 -2.89 -20.77
N MET A 4 -28.45 -2.68 -20.03
CA MET A 4 -27.25 -3.49 -20.12
C MET A 4 -26.88 -3.92 -18.70
N GLU A 5 -26.67 -5.22 -18.53
CA GLU A 5 -26.26 -5.84 -17.27
C GLU A 5 -24.94 -6.58 -17.49
N VAL A 6 -23.96 -6.31 -16.61
CA VAL A 6 -22.69 -7.04 -16.63
C VAL A 6 -22.89 -8.35 -15.91
N VAL A 7 -22.75 -9.46 -16.63
CA VAL A 7 -22.74 -10.81 -16.05
C VAL A 7 -21.37 -11.43 -16.28
N LEU A 8 -20.89 -12.22 -15.30
CA LEU A 8 -19.60 -12.91 -15.40
C LEU A 8 -19.57 -13.93 -16.55
N GLY A 9 -20.70 -14.48 -16.97
CA GLY A 9 -20.79 -15.41 -18.10
C GLY A 9 -19.76 -16.55 -18.00
N ASP A 10 -19.02 -16.78 -19.09
CA ASP A 10 -17.98 -17.82 -19.21
C ASP A 10 -16.78 -17.62 -18.24
N MET A 11 -16.61 -16.40 -17.69
CA MET A 11 -15.56 -16.13 -16.69
C MET A 11 -15.89 -16.71 -15.32
N ALA A 12 -17.16 -17.00 -15.02
CA ALA A 12 -17.57 -17.56 -13.74
C ALA A 12 -16.96 -18.95 -13.51
N ASP A 13 -16.95 -19.80 -14.54
CA ASP A 13 -16.37 -21.15 -14.47
C ASP A 13 -14.85 -21.10 -14.30
N ILE A 14 -14.18 -20.16 -14.98
CA ILE A 14 -12.74 -19.93 -14.83
C ILE A 14 -12.42 -19.46 -13.40
N LEU A 15 -13.15 -18.47 -12.89
CA LEU A 15 -13.00 -17.96 -11.53
C LEU A 15 -13.17 -19.08 -10.50
N HIS A 16 -14.21 -19.90 -10.65
CA HIS A 16 -14.46 -21.01 -9.73
C HIS A 16 -13.32 -22.05 -9.75
N GLN A 17 -12.81 -22.40 -10.94
CA GLN A 17 -11.68 -23.32 -11.06
C GLN A 17 -10.42 -22.79 -10.38
N VAL A 18 -10.11 -21.50 -10.55
CA VAL A 18 -8.95 -20.86 -9.90
C VAL A 18 -9.12 -20.78 -8.39
N GLU A 19 -10.32 -20.49 -7.87
CA GLU A 19 -10.62 -20.49 -6.44
C GLU A 19 -10.39 -21.87 -5.79
N VAL A 20 -10.90 -22.93 -6.43
CA VAL A 20 -10.71 -24.31 -5.97
C VAL A 20 -9.24 -24.71 -6.03
N ALA A 21 -8.53 -24.33 -7.10
CA ALA A 21 -7.11 -24.58 -7.25
C ALA A 21 -6.28 -23.87 -6.17
N MET A 22 -6.51 -22.57 -5.94
CA MET A 22 -5.84 -21.78 -4.91
C MET A 22 -6.04 -22.40 -3.52
N THR A 23 -7.27 -22.78 -3.18
CA THR A 23 -7.59 -23.42 -1.89
C THR A 23 -6.82 -24.73 -1.71
N THR A 24 -6.75 -25.53 -2.77
CA THR A 24 -6.02 -26.81 -2.75
C THR A 24 -4.51 -26.61 -2.66
N LEU A 25 -3.95 -25.66 -3.39
CA LEU A 25 -2.53 -25.29 -3.30
C LEU A 25 -2.17 -24.75 -1.91
N ASN A 26 -3.05 -23.98 -1.27
CA ASN A 26 -2.85 -23.55 0.11
C ASN A 26 -2.80 -24.73 1.08
N ASN A 27 -3.66 -25.75 0.89
CA ASN A 27 -3.58 -26.98 1.68
C ASN A 27 -2.27 -27.75 1.44
N TYR A 28 -1.77 -27.79 0.21
CA TYR A 28 -0.46 -28.37 -0.11
C TYR A 28 0.68 -27.60 0.54
N TYR A 29 0.64 -26.27 0.50
CA TYR A 29 1.59 -25.40 1.19
C TYR A 29 1.64 -25.72 2.69
N LEU A 30 0.49 -25.84 3.35
CA LEU A 30 0.42 -26.18 4.77
C LEU A 30 0.98 -27.58 5.07
N LYS A 31 0.74 -28.57 4.21
CA LYS A 31 1.32 -29.91 4.37
C LYS A 31 2.85 -29.91 4.25
N ILE A 32 3.38 -29.18 3.27
CA ILE A 32 4.83 -29.00 3.12
C ILE A 32 5.37 -28.29 4.37
N LEU A 33 4.73 -27.20 4.81
CA LEU A 33 5.10 -26.44 6.01
C LEU A 33 5.20 -27.33 7.25
N MET A 34 4.24 -28.23 7.46
CA MET A 34 4.24 -29.16 8.58
C MET A 34 5.43 -30.13 8.56
N LEU A 35 5.91 -30.50 7.37
CA LEU A 35 7.05 -31.41 7.22
C LEU A 35 8.40 -30.69 7.29
N THR A 36 8.49 -29.48 6.75
CA THR A 36 9.76 -28.76 6.55
C THR A 36 10.03 -27.67 7.56
N GLY A 37 8.98 -27.15 8.22
CA GLY A 37 9.03 -25.85 8.89
C GLY A 37 8.98 -24.67 7.91
N PRO A 38 8.98 -23.42 8.42
CA PRO A 38 8.79 -22.21 7.62
C PRO A 38 9.95 -21.89 6.66
N THR A 39 11.13 -22.44 6.93
CA THR A 39 12.35 -22.26 6.14
C THR A 39 12.93 -23.64 5.79
N PRO A 40 12.45 -24.29 4.71
CA PRO A 40 12.94 -25.60 4.31
C PRO A 40 14.44 -25.58 3.99
N ASP A 41 15.20 -26.51 4.56
CA ASP A 41 16.60 -26.74 4.21
C ASP A 41 16.70 -27.39 2.82
N ILE A 42 17.33 -26.70 1.86
CA ILE A 42 17.51 -27.16 0.47
C ILE A 42 18.46 -28.34 0.32
N TYR A 43 19.29 -28.64 1.32
CA TYR A 43 20.25 -29.74 1.29
C TYR A 43 19.71 -31.03 1.93
N ARG A 44 18.50 -30.97 2.49
CA ARG A 44 17.83 -32.11 3.10
C ARG A 44 16.97 -32.87 2.10
N THR A 45 17.03 -34.20 2.16
CA THR A 45 16.12 -35.09 1.43
C THR A 45 14.87 -35.32 2.28
N TYR A 46 13.73 -34.80 1.83
CA TYR A 46 12.43 -34.91 2.50
C TYR A 46 11.60 -36.08 1.97
N LYS A 47 11.92 -36.59 0.78
CA LYS A 47 11.18 -37.64 0.07
C LYS A 47 9.71 -37.23 -0.10
N PHE A 48 9.45 -36.04 -0.67
CA PHE A 48 8.06 -35.55 -0.80
C PHE A 48 7.19 -36.47 -1.65
N ASP A 49 7.78 -37.19 -2.60
CA ASP A 49 7.14 -38.22 -3.41
C ASP A 49 6.67 -39.43 -2.59
N GLU A 50 7.35 -39.78 -1.49
CA GLU A 50 6.96 -40.86 -0.59
C GLU A 50 6.08 -40.35 0.58
N GLN A 51 6.42 -39.19 1.16
CA GLN A 51 5.80 -38.66 2.37
C GLN A 51 4.51 -37.87 2.09
N LEU A 52 4.46 -37.16 0.95
CA LEU A 52 3.33 -36.33 0.52
C LEU A 52 3.02 -36.58 -0.97
N PRO A 53 2.75 -37.83 -1.39
CA PRO A 53 2.57 -38.18 -2.81
C PRO A 53 1.46 -37.38 -3.48
N GLU A 54 0.38 -37.07 -2.74
CA GLU A 54 -0.74 -36.27 -3.22
C GLU A 54 -0.34 -34.81 -3.51
N VAL A 55 0.56 -34.25 -2.70
CA VAL A 55 1.09 -32.90 -2.92
C VAL A 55 1.97 -32.90 -4.16
N PHE A 56 2.92 -33.85 -4.21
CA PHE A 56 3.87 -33.95 -5.30
C PHE A 56 3.19 -34.13 -6.66
N MET A 57 2.24 -35.05 -6.76
CA MET A 57 1.42 -35.24 -7.97
C MET A 57 0.47 -34.07 -8.22
N GLY A 58 -0.09 -33.51 -7.15
CA GLY A 58 -1.02 -32.39 -7.21
C GLY A 58 -0.40 -31.15 -7.84
N LEU A 59 0.82 -30.77 -7.47
CA LEU A 59 1.53 -29.62 -8.05
C LEU A 59 1.63 -29.74 -9.58
N GLN A 60 1.97 -30.93 -10.09
CA GLN A 60 2.07 -31.18 -11.53
C GLN A 60 0.70 -31.14 -12.23
N THR A 61 -0.34 -31.64 -11.57
CA THR A 61 -1.72 -31.59 -12.07
C THR A 61 -2.22 -30.14 -12.16
N TYR A 62 -2.03 -29.35 -11.10
CA TYR A 62 -2.46 -27.95 -11.07
C TYR A 62 -1.65 -27.07 -12.01
N SER A 63 -0.36 -27.36 -12.23
CA SER A 63 0.42 -26.72 -13.29
C SER A 63 -0.27 -26.82 -14.66
N LYS A 64 -0.68 -28.03 -15.06
CA LYS A 64 -1.39 -28.25 -16.33
C LYS A 64 -2.75 -27.56 -16.36
N LEU A 65 -3.47 -27.56 -15.24
CA LEU A 65 -4.74 -26.86 -15.12
C LEU A 65 -4.59 -25.35 -15.33
N PHE A 66 -3.58 -24.72 -14.70
CA PHE A 66 -3.36 -23.29 -14.84
C PHE A 66 -2.98 -22.88 -16.26
N TYR A 67 -2.15 -23.66 -16.96
CA TYR A 67 -1.89 -23.42 -18.39
C TYR A 67 -3.17 -23.53 -19.22
N LYS A 68 -4.00 -24.55 -18.97
CA LYS A 68 -5.27 -24.71 -19.66
C LYS A 68 -6.21 -23.52 -19.42
N ILE A 69 -6.34 -23.06 -18.18
CA ILE A 69 -7.17 -21.90 -17.83
C ILE A 69 -6.64 -20.62 -18.49
N SER A 70 -5.31 -20.46 -18.53
CA SER A 70 -4.66 -19.34 -19.23
C SER A 70 -5.02 -19.32 -20.71
N ASP A 71 -4.94 -20.47 -21.39
CA ASP A 71 -5.32 -20.61 -22.80
C ASP A 71 -6.83 -20.31 -23.04
N GLU A 72 -7.70 -20.80 -22.15
CA GLU A 72 -9.15 -20.50 -22.20
C GLU A 72 -9.43 -19.00 -22.01
N LEU A 73 -8.73 -18.35 -21.08
CA LEU A 73 -8.85 -16.92 -20.83
C LEU A 73 -8.39 -16.09 -22.04
N GLU A 74 -7.27 -16.47 -22.67
CA GLU A 74 -6.78 -15.81 -23.88
C GLU A 74 -7.73 -15.98 -25.07
N ALA A 75 -8.40 -17.13 -25.17
CA ALA A 75 -9.43 -17.37 -26.20
C ALA A 75 -10.68 -16.48 -26.01
N ILE A 76 -11.08 -16.19 -24.77
CA ILE A 76 -12.22 -15.31 -24.46
C ILE A 76 -11.87 -13.84 -24.69
N ILE A 77 -10.71 -13.39 -24.21
CA ILE A 77 -10.30 -11.97 -24.24
C ILE A 77 -9.73 -11.58 -25.62
N GLY A 78 -9.25 -12.54 -26.41
CA GLY A 78 -8.66 -12.31 -27.73
C GLY A 78 -7.25 -11.71 -27.70
N SER A 79 -6.66 -11.53 -26.52
CA SER A 79 -5.29 -11.05 -26.34
C SER A 79 -4.68 -11.56 -25.04
N LYS A 80 -3.35 -11.72 -25.04
CA LYS A 80 -2.58 -12.03 -23.84
C LYS A 80 -2.48 -10.78 -22.98
N GLY A 81 -2.95 -10.88 -21.74
CA GLY A 81 -3.02 -9.77 -20.80
C GLY A 81 -2.33 -10.08 -19.48
N GLU A 82 -2.28 -9.08 -18.60
CA GLU A 82 -1.77 -9.23 -17.23
C GLU A 82 -2.45 -10.39 -16.48
N ASN A 83 -3.74 -10.58 -16.74
CA ASN A 83 -4.54 -11.65 -16.14
C ASN A 83 -4.13 -13.06 -16.56
N SER A 84 -3.62 -13.29 -17.79
CA SER A 84 -3.13 -14.64 -18.18
C SER A 84 -1.69 -14.89 -17.72
N VAL A 85 -0.86 -13.84 -17.66
CA VAL A 85 0.55 -13.94 -17.26
C VAL A 85 0.73 -14.47 -15.83
N ILE A 86 -0.13 -14.07 -14.87
CA ILE A 86 -0.03 -14.58 -13.50
C ILE A 86 -0.36 -16.08 -13.41
N LEU A 87 -1.30 -16.56 -14.22
CA LEU A 87 -1.67 -17.97 -14.28
C LEU A 87 -0.51 -18.79 -14.90
N ASP A 88 0.11 -18.29 -15.97
CA ASP A 88 1.27 -18.91 -16.61
C ASP A 88 2.47 -19.01 -15.66
N ASN A 89 2.76 -17.92 -14.93
CA ASN A 89 3.88 -17.89 -13.98
C ASN A 89 3.64 -18.86 -12.81
N THR A 90 2.40 -18.93 -12.33
CA THR A 90 1.99 -19.92 -11.32
C THR A 90 2.18 -21.34 -11.87
N ALA A 91 1.66 -21.61 -13.07
CA ALA A 91 1.79 -22.91 -13.73
C ALA A 91 3.25 -23.32 -13.89
N PHE A 92 4.11 -22.37 -14.31
CA PHE A 92 5.54 -22.58 -14.47
C PHE A 92 6.20 -22.94 -13.14
N LEU A 93 5.92 -22.19 -12.07
CA LEU A 93 6.45 -22.49 -10.74
C LEU A 93 6.10 -23.90 -10.28
N LEU A 94 4.81 -24.25 -10.37
CA LEU A 94 4.31 -25.57 -9.97
C LEU A 94 5.00 -26.69 -10.76
N SER A 95 5.23 -26.49 -12.07
CA SER A 95 5.94 -27.46 -12.91
C SER A 95 7.38 -27.69 -12.43
N ARG A 96 8.06 -26.63 -11.96
CA ARG A 96 9.44 -26.70 -11.46
C ARG A 96 9.56 -27.39 -10.13
N MET A 97 8.51 -27.37 -9.30
CA MET A 97 8.46 -28.03 -7.99
C MET A 97 8.29 -29.55 -8.12
N ASN A 98 9.22 -30.19 -8.83
CA ASN A 98 9.19 -31.60 -9.22
C ASN A 98 10.24 -32.46 -8.50
N SER A 99 10.88 -31.93 -7.47
CA SER A 99 11.89 -32.64 -6.67
C SER A 99 12.03 -31.97 -5.31
N ASP A 100 12.58 -32.68 -4.33
CA ASP A 100 12.83 -32.15 -2.97
C ASP A 100 13.55 -30.81 -2.98
N TYR A 101 14.65 -30.72 -3.75
CA TYR A 101 15.42 -29.49 -3.88
C TYR A 101 14.56 -28.33 -4.42
N GLN A 102 13.77 -28.58 -5.47
CA GLN A 102 12.96 -27.52 -6.08
C GLN A 102 11.78 -27.12 -5.19
N ILE A 103 11.18 -28.07 -4.47
CA ILE A 103 10.10 -27.77 -3.52
C ILE A 103 10.64 -26.91 -2.38
N ALA A 104 11.77 -27.31 -1.77
CA ALA A 104 12.39 -26.55 -0.69
C ALA A 104 12.84 -25.15 -1.16
N LYS A 105 13.51 -25.07 -2.31
CA LYS A 105 14.02 -23.81 -2.88
C LYS A 105 12.90 -22.81 -3.19
N ASN A 106 11.78 -23.29 -3.73
CA ASN A 106 10.70 -22.43 -4.19
C ASN A 106 9.56 -22.29 -3.16
N PHE A 107 9.74 -22.76 -1.93
CA PHE A 107 8.66 -22.79 -0.93
C PHE A 107 8.12 -21.41 -0.57
N SER A 108 8.99 -20.41 -0.39
CA SER A 108 8.56 -19.02 -0.14
C SER A 108 7.83 -18.48 -1.35
N THR A 109 8.39 -18.65 -2.55
CA THR A 109 7.78 -18.20 -3.79
C THR A 109 6.42 -18.85 -4.02
N PHE A 110 6.25 -20.12 -3.67
CA PHE A 110 4.97 -20.82 -3.77
C PHE A 110 3.89 -20.15 -2.90
N LYS A 111 4.23 -19.76 -1.66
CA LYS A 111 3.33 -18.96 -0.80
C LYS A 111 2.95 -17.63 -1.45
N ASP A 112 3.92 -16.93 -2.03
CA ASP A 112 3.71 -15.62 -2.66
C ASP A 112 2.73 -15.73 -3.84
N TYR A 113 2.88 -16.76 -4.69
CA TYR A 113 1.97 -17.01 -5.81
C TYR A 113 0.55 -17.41 -5.36
N ILE A 114 0.40 -18.14 -4.25
CA ILE A 114 -0.93 -18.39 -3.66
C ILE A 114 -1.59 -17.05 -3.28
N GLY A 115 -0.84 -16.12 -2.69
CA GLY A 115 -1.32 -14.77 -2.41
C GLY A 115 -1.71 -14.00 -3.68
N SER A 116 -0.86 -14.05 -4.72
CA SER A 116 -1.15 -13.39 -6.01
C SER A 116 -2.39 -13.94 -6.70
N LEU A 117 -2.67 -15.26 -6.60
CA LEU A 117 -3.93 -15.84 -7.09
C LEU A 117 -5.14 -15.26 -6.37
N GLY A 118 -5.04 -15.00 -5.06
CA GLY A 118 -6.09 -14.34 -4.29
C GLY A 118 -6.40 -12.93 -4.82
N THR A 119 -5.37 -12.13 -5.06
CA THR A 119 -5.50 -10.81 -5.70
C THR A 119 -6.08 -10.91 -7.10
N TRP A 120 -5.66 -11.90 -7.89
CA TRP A 120 -6.18 -12.13 -9.24
C TRP A 120 -7.67 -12.46 -9.22
N ILE A 121 -8.14 -13.29 -8.30
CA ILE A 121 -9.57 -13.60 -8.13
C ILE A 121 -10.35 -12.33 -7.80
N MET A 122 -9.85 -11.50 -6.88
CA MET A 122 -10.50 -10.24 -6.50
C MET A 122 -10.61 -9.26 -7.68
N ASN A 123 -9.51 -9.07 -8.42
CA ASN A 123 -9.48 -8.17 -9.56
C ASN A 123 -10.35 -8.68 -10.71
N THR A 124 -10.33 -9.99 -10.98
CA THR A 124 -11.11 -10.60 -12.07
C THR A 124 -12.62 -10.60 -11.79
N LYS A 125 -13.03 -10.57 -10.51
CA LYS A 125 -14.44 -10.35 -10.12
C LYS A 125 -14.92 -8.92 -10.39
N ASN A 126 -14.04 -7.94 -10.33
CA ASN A 126 -14.35 -6.53 -10.56
C ASN A 126 -14.18 -6.19 -12.05
N GLN A 127 -15.21 -6.45 -12.86
CA GLN A 127 -15.22 -6.11 -14.29
C GLN A 127 -16.16 -4.92 -14.54
N PRO A 128 -15.67 -3.66 -14.45
CA PRO A 128 -16.48 -2.51 -14.82
C PRO A 128 -16.75 -2.50 -16.32
N LEU A 129 -18.00 -2.28 -16.72
CA LEU A 129 -18.36 -2.06 -18.13
C LEU A 129 -17.77 -0.74 -18.60
N LEU A 130 -16.88 -0.79 -19.59
CA LEU A 130 -16.41 0.39 -20.30
C LEU A 130 -17.13 0.46 -21.65
N LEU A 131 -17.96 1.49 -21.81
CA LEU A 131 -18.67 1.79 -23.04
C LEU A 131 -18.17 3.14 -23.54
N ASP A 132 -17.63 3.18 -24.75
CA ASP A 132 -17.15 4.43 -25.35
C ASP A 132 -18.33 5.27 -25.88
N TYR A 133 -19.03 4.80 -26.91
CA TYR A 133 -20.28 5.40 -27.37
C TYR A 133 -21.17 4.39 -28.11
N ILE A 134 -22.47 4.66 -28.15
CA ILE A 134 -23.44 3.97 -29.02
C ILE A 134 -23.89 4.97 -30.08
N GLU A 135 -23.59 4.70 -31.35
CA GLU A 135 -24.01 5.54 -32.47
C GLU A 135 -25.19 4.91 -33.21
N PHE A 136 -26.28 5.69 -33.37
CA PHE A 136 -27.42 5.31 -34.18
C PHE A 136 -27.36 6.03 -35.53
N THR A 137 -27.04 5.30 -36.58
CA THR A 137 -26.89 5.82 -37.94
C THR A 137 -28.02 5.36 -38.87
N PRO A 138 -28.60 6.25 -39.71
CA PRO A 138 -29.64 5.86 -40.68
C PRO A 138 -29.12 4.81 -41.67
N ALA A 139 -29.98 3.87 -42.07
CA ALA A 139 -29.62 2.81 -43.02
C ALA A 139 -29.01 3.41 -44.31
N GLY A 140 -27.71 3.18 -44.53
CA GLY A 140 -26.96 3.67 -45.69
C GLY A 140 -25.93 4.79 -45.40
N SER A 141 -25.80 5.24 -44.15
CA SER A 141 -24.74 6.17 -43.75
C SER A 141 -23.40 5.45 -43.57
N LYS A 142 -22.29 6.13 -43.93
CA LYS A 142 -20.94 5.57 -43.79
C LYS A 142 -20.56 5.57 -42.32
N LEU A 143 -20.37 4.38 -41.75
CA LEU A 143 -19.85 4.22 -40.40
C LEU A 143 -18.45 4.86 -40.27
N PRO A 144 -18.10 5.45 -39.12
CA PRO A 144 -16.74 5.93 -38.87
C PRO A 144 -15.75 4.77 -39.05
N GLN A 145 -14.57 5.07 -39.60
CA GLN A 145 -13.54 4.05 -39.78
C GLN A 145 -13.05 3.57 -38.41
N ALA A 146 -13.33 2.32 -38.08
CA ALA A 146 -13.01 1.72 -36.78
C ALA A 146 -11.50 1.56 -36.52
N ASN A 147 -10.65 1.64 -37.56
CA ASN A 147 -9.21 1.46 -37.45
C ASN A 147 -8.49 2.55 -38.25
N ALA A 148 -7.45 3.15 -37.63
CA ALA A 148 -6.52 3.99 -38.34
C ALA A 148 -5.73 3.17 -39.38
N ASN A 149 -5.37 3.78 -40.52
CA ASN A 149 -4.49 3.11 -41.48
C ASN A 149 -3.10 2.90 -40.86
N PHE A 150 -2.37 1.84 -41.25
CA PHE A 150 -1.03 1.51 -40.72
C PHE A 150 -0.10 2.73 -40.60
N TRP A 151 -0.09 3.60 -41.61
CA TRP A 151 0.73 4.82 -41.61
C TRP A 151 0.26 5.90 -40.62
N GLN A 152 -1.04 6.00 -40.38
CA GLN A 152 -1.59 6.89 -39.37
C GLN A 152 -1.31 6.38 -37.96
N ALA A 153 -1.45 5.07 -37.73
CA ALA A 153 -1.10 4.43 -36.46
C ALA A 153 0.40 4.58 -36.16
N PHE A 154 1.27 4.30 -37.14
CA PHE A 154 2.71 4.46 -36.99
C PHE A 154 3.13 5.91 -36.72
N ALA A 155 2.55 6.88 -37.47
CA ALA A 155 2.83 8.29 -37.24
C ALA A 155 2.35 8.75 -35.86
N HIS A 156 1.21 8.22 -35.39
CA HIS A 156 0.69 8.53 -34.06
C HIS A 156 1.56 7.94 -32.94
N GLU A 157 1.99 6.68 -33.07
CA GLU A 157 2.90 6.03 -32.13
C GLU A 157 4.26 6.71 -32.09
N PHE A 158 4.83 7.04 -33.26
CA PHE A 158 6.10 7.75 -33.35
C PHE A 158 5.99 9.18 -32.79
N SER A 159 4.88 9.88 -33.07
CA SER A 159 4.60 11.19 -32.48
C SER A 159 4.44 11.10 -30.97
N SER A 160 3.79 10.05 -30.46
CA SER A 160 3.59 9.83 -29.03
C SER A 160 4.91 9.49 -28.33
N PHE A 161 5.77 8.71 -28.99
CA PHE A 161 7.12 8.41 -28.52
C PHE A 161 7.98 9.68 -28.46
N ILE A 162 8.06 10.47 -29.53
CA ILE A 162 8.81 11.73 -29.52
C ILE A 162 8.22 12.71 -28.51
N MET A 163 6.89 12.82 -28.45
CA MET A 163 6.25 13.59 -27.38
C MET A 163 6.59 13.05 -26.01
N SER A 164 6.82 11.75 -25.77
CA SER A 164 7.23 11.27 -24.44
C SER A 164 8.61 11.75 -23.97
N PHE A 165 9.50 12.18 -24.87
CA PHE A 165 10.80 12.76 -24.49
C PHE A 165 10.75 14.27 -24.21
N PHE A 166 9.75 14.96 -24.75
CA PHE A 166 9.61 16.43 -24.65
C PHE A 166 8.38 16.87 -23.86
N ALA A 167 7.38 16.01 -23.75
CA ALA A 167 6.20 16.18 -22.92
C ALA A 167 6.53 15.61 -21.55
N ASP A 168 6.55 16.54 -20.61
CA ASP A 168 6.70 16.29 -19.20
C ASP A 168 5.49 15.49 -18.68
N TYR A 169 5.59 14.16 -18.70
CA TYR A 169 4.55 13.24 -18.20
C TYR A 169 4.26 13.43 -16.71
N ASN A 170 5.11 14.17 -15.99
CA ASN A 170 4.86 14.54 -14.60
C ASN A 170 3.88 15.71 -14.45
N SER A 171 3.73 16.58 -15.46
CA SER A 171 2.93 17.81 -15.37
C SER A 171 1.57 17.77 -16.09
N LEU A 172 1.16 16.62 -16.62
CA LEU A 172 -0.21 16.38 -17.10
C LEU A 172 -1.18 16.15 -15.94
N GLY A 173 -1.28 17.16 -15.07
CA GLY A 173 -2.37 17.36 -14.13
C GLY A 173 -3.41 18.29 -14.75
N ALA A 174 -4.61 17.76 -14.94
CA ALA A 174 -5.85 18.41 -15.37
C ALA A 174 -5.80 19.22 -16.68
N LYS A 175 -6.64 18.82 -17.65
CA LYS A 175 -7.07 19.72 -18.70
C LYS A 175 -7.56 21.01 -18.05
N ASP A 176 -6.87 22.10 -18.38
CA ASP A 176 -7.34 23.46 -18.21
C ASP A 176 -8.75 23.56 -18.83
N ASN A 177 -9.77 23.55 -17.98
CA ASN A 177 -11.12 23.93 -18.37
C ASN A 177 -11.15 25.46 -18.49
N GLY A 178 -10.46 26.00 -19.49
CA GLY A 178 -10.77 27.27 -20.13
C GLY A 178 -10.88 28.50 -19.24
N THR A 179 -10.17 28.57 -18.11
CA THR A 179 -10.03 29.85 -17.38
C THR A 179 -8.57 30.08 -17.09
N GLY A 180 -7.91 30.89 -17.94
CA GLY A 180 -6.51 31.32 -17.81
C GLY A 180 -6.26 32.17 -16.56
N LYS A 181 -6.44 31.57 -15.38
CA LYS A 181 -5.90 32.05 -14.11
C LYS A 181 -4.77 31.11 -13.74
N ASP A 182 -3.56 31.64 -13.66
CA ASP A 182 -2.42 30.95 -13.03
C ASP A 182 -2.82 30.62 -11.58
N LEU A 183 -3.21 29.37 -11.34
CA LEU A 183 -3.48 28.90 -9.99
C LEU A 183 -2.15 28.75 -9.25
N PRO A 184 -2.10 29.10 -7.94
CA PRO A 184 -0.92 28.81 -7.13
C PRO A 184 -0.65 27.30 -7.17
N THR A 185 0.58 26.93 -7.49
CA THR A 185 1.02 25.53 -7.58
C THR A 185 1.90 25.24 -6.38
N VAL A 186 1.60 24.16 -5.67
CA VAL A 186 2.38 23.66 -4.52
C VAL A 186 3.08 22.38 -4.95
N GLU A 187 4.41 22.36 -4.84
CA GLU A 187 5.21 21.19 -5.13
C GLU A 187 5.18 20.22 -3.95
N THR A 188 4.66 19.02 -4.18
CA THR A 188 4.52 17.99 -3.14
C THR A 188 5.29 16.74 -3.53
N TRP A 189 6.20 16.30 -2.66
CA TRP A 189 6.92 15.04 -2.86
C TRP A 189 6.31 13.94 -2.01
N ILE A 190 6.20 12.76 -2.61
CA ILE A 190 5.79 11.54 -1.93
C ILE A 190 6.87 10.48 -2.10
N PHE A 191 7.14 9.75 -1.02
CA PHE A 191 8.20 8.74 -0.95
C PHE A 191 7.65 7.32 -0.81
N SER A 192 6.33 7.17 -0.88
CA SER A 192 5.62 5.90 -0.81
C SER A 192 5.57 5.21 -2.18
N GLY A 193 5.05 3.98 -2.23
CA GLY A 193 4.93 3.22 -3.48
C GLY A 193 4.03 3.89 -4.52
N ARG A 194 4.17 3.46 -5.79
CA ARG A 194 3.38 3.98 -6.92
C ARG A 194 1.88 3.93 -6.66
N ASP A 195 1.39 2.84 -6.06
CA ASP A 195 -0.04 2.64 -5.80
C ASP A 195 -0.58 3.69 -4.82
N GLN A 196 0.15 3.95 -3.74
CA GLN A 196 -0.20 4.99 -2.77
C GLN A 196 -0.18 6.39 -3.41
N THR A 197 0.79 6.63 -4.29
CA THR A 197 0.85 7.89 -5.06
C THR A 197 -0.38 8.10 -5.94
N GLN A 198 -0.93 7.03 -6.55
CA GLN A 198 -2.16 7.14 -7.35
C GLN A 198 -3.38 7.46 -6.48
N ILE A 199 -3.48 6.87 -5.28
CA ILE A 199 -4.56 7.16 -4.33
C ILE A 199 -4.52 8.64 -3.91
N VAL A 200 -3.34 9.13 -3.50
CA VAL A 200 -3.16 10.55 -3.14
C VAL A 200 -3.48 11.47 -4.31
N ARG A 201 -3.07 11.09 -5.52
CA ARG A 201 -3.40 11.85 -6.74
C ARG A 201 -4.91 11.91 -7.00
N SER A 202 -5.65 10.82 -6.78
CA SER A 202 -7.13 10.84 -6.89
C SER A 202 -7.73 11.79 -5.86
N MET A 203 -7.34 11.67 -4.58
CA MET A 203 -7.84 12.56 -3.51
C MET A 203 -7.57 14.04 -3.79
N ILE A 204 -6.39 14.36 -4.35
CA ILE A 204 -6.05 15.72 -4.77
C ILE A 204 -7.02 16.22 -5.84
N ASN A 205 -7.24 15.42 -6.88
CA ASN A 205 -8.06 15.82 -8.03
C ASN A 205 -9.55 15.88 -7.69
N ASP A 206 -10.04 14.93 -6.90
CA ASP A 206 -11.47 14.74 -6.63
C ASP A 206 -11.97 15.73 -5.56
N ASP A 207 -11.18 15.94 -4.50
CA ASP A 207 -11.60 16.74 -3.35
C ASP A 207 -10.83 18.07 -3.23
N PHE A 208 -9.49 18.00 -3.15
CA PHE A 208 -8.68 19.15 -2.75
C PHE A 208 -8.70 20.28 -3.79
N MET A 209 -8.46 19.96 -5.07
CA MET A 209 -8.42 20.97 -6.13
C MET A 209 -9.78 21.65 -6.31
N SER A 210 -10.87 20.89 -6.19
CA SER A 210 -12.25 21.40 -6.29
C SER A 210 -12.61 22.33 -5.12
N ALA A 211 -12.19 21.98 -3.91
CA ALA A 211 -12.51 22.75 -2.71
C ALA A 211 -11.67 24.03 -2.58
N TYR A 212 -10.37 23.96 -2.89
CA TYR A 212 -9.41 25.04 -2.56
C TYR A 212 -8.89 25.79 -3.77
N ASN A 213 -9.11 25.29 -4.99
CA ASN A 213 -8.64 25.92 -6.23
C ASN A 213 -7.11 26.19 -6.23
N ILE A 214 -6.35 25.25 -5.64
CA ILE A 214 -4.89 25.23 -5.58
C ILE A 214 -4.41 24.02 -6.38
N LYS A 215 -3.41 24.19 -7.24
CA LYS A 215 -2.82 23.09 -8.01
C LYS A 215 -1.75 22.40 -7.17
N ILE A 216 -1.78 21.07 -7.11
CA ILE A 216 -0.72 20.28 -6.47
C ILE A 216 0.09 19.56 -7.54
N ASP A 217 1.39 19.85 -7.59
CA ASP A 217 2.35 19.11 -8.43
C ASP A 217 2.95 17.96 -7.60
N LEU A 218 2.32 16.78 -7.69
CA LEU A 218 2.70 15.60 -6.92
C LEU A 218 3.78 14.78 -7.64
N LYS A 219 4.99 14.76 -7.07
CA LYS A 219 6.15 14.03 -7.57
C LYS A 219 6.46 12.81 -6.69
N LEU A 220 6.55 11.64 -7.32
CA LEU A 220 7.10 10.44 -6.68
C LEU A 220 8.63 10.53 -6.67
N VAL A 221 9.23 10.51 -5.49
CA VAL A 221 10.67 10.70 -5.32
C VAL A 221 11.28 9.52 -4.55
N ALA A 222 12.48 9.11 -4.95
CA ALA A 222 13.23 8.07 -4.25
C ALA A 222 13.65 8.52 -2.84
N GLY A 223 13.68 7.60 -1.87
CA GLY A 223 14.10 7.87 -0.50
C GLY A 223 15.52 8.44 -0.39
N GLY A 224 15.74 9.31 0.60
CA GLY A 224 17.06 9.90 0.91
C GLY A 224 17.41 11.17 0.13
N THR A 225 16.59 11.60 -0.83
CA THR A 225 16.81 12.82 -1.63
C THR A 225 16.33 14.10 -0.94
N LEU A 226 15.39 13.99 0.01
CA LEU A 226 14.75 15.14 0.66
C LEU A 226 15.76 16.05 1.36
N LEU A 227 16.61 15.48 2.24
CA LEU A 227 17.55 16.29 3.01
C LEU A 227 18.56 17.05 2.12
N PRO A 228 19.24 16.42 1.14
CA PRO A 228 20.09 17.16 0.20
C PRO A 228 19.35 18.27 -0.53
N ALA A 229 18.12 18.00 -1.02
CA ALA A 229 17.33 18.97 -1.77
C ALA A 229 16.90 20.17 -0.91
N THR A 230 16.45 19.92 0.32
CA THR A 230 16.10 20.98 1.27
C THR A 230 17.32 21.84 1.61
N LEU A 231 18.49 21.24 1.81
CA LEU A 231 19.73 21.99 2.09
C LEU A 231 20.22 22.80 0.88
N SER A 232 19.92 22.38 -0.35
CA SER A 232 20.24 23.12 -1.57
C SER A 232 19.18 24.16 -1.97
N GLY A 233 18.10 24.32 -1.19
CA GLY A 233 17.01 25.22 -1.51
C GLY A 233 16.16 24.78 -2.72
N THR A 234 16.21 23.50 -3.07
CA THR A 234 15.48 22.88 -4.19
C THR A 234 14.55 21.76 -3.70
N GLY A 235 14.21 21.77 -2.41
CA GLY A 235 13.26 20.85 -1.81
C GLY A 235 11.81 21.21 -2.16
N PRO A 236 10.86 20.32 -1.89
CA PRO A 236 9.44 20.57 -2.11
C PRO A 236 8.87 21.55 -1.08
N ASP A 237 7.67 22.07 -1.36
CA ASP A 237 6.88 22.81 -0.37
C ASP A 237 6.32 21.86 0.71
N ILE A 238 5.90 20.66 0.30
CA ILE A 238 5.33 19.63 1.20
C ILE A 238 5.98 18.27 0.91
N ALA A 239 6.37 17.56 1.97
CA ALA A 239 6.85 16.18 1.89
C ALA A 239 5.90 15.24 2.64
N LEU A 240 5.33 14.27 1.92
CA LEU A 240 4.41 13.26 2.47
C LEU A 240 5.14 11.97 2.83
N SER A 241 4.48 11.14 3.64
CA SER A 241 4.93 9.81 4.05
C SER A 241 6.33 9.80 4.69
N GLN A 242 6.64 10.84 5.47
CA GLN A 242 7.90 10.94 6.22
C GLN A 242 7.79 10.22 7.56
N GLY A 243 8.88 9.56 7.97
CA GLY A 243 8.98 8.99 9.31
C GLY A 243 9.03 10.10 10.37
N SER A 244 8.41 9.89 11.52
CA SER A 244 8.44 10.86 12.62
C SER A 244 9.87 11.22 13.07
N GLY A 245 10.78 10.25 13.05
CA GLY A 245 12.20 10.49 13.32
C GLY A 245 12.86 11.45 12.33
N ASP A 246 12.45 11.44 11.06
CA ASP A 246 12.97 12.36 10.03
C ASP A 246 12.44 13.77 10.25
N ILE A 247 11.16 13.91 10.61
CA ILE A 247 10.52 15.21 10.89
C ILE A 247 11.25 15.95 12.01
N ILE A 248 11.52 15.29 13.14
CA ILE A 248 12.27 15.89 14.26
C ILE A 248 13.71 16.21 13.84
N ASN A 249 14.34 15.35 13.04
CA ASN A 249 15.66 15.59 12.48
C ASN A 249 15.70 16.86 11.61
N TYR A 250 14.67 17.11 10.80
CA TYR A 250 14.55 18.34 10.03
C TYR A 250 14.29 19.55 10.93
N ALA A 251 13.46 19.39 11.96
CA ALA A 251 13.12 20.47 12.89
C ALA A 251 14.37 21.00 13.61
N ILE A 252 15.22 20.11 14.11
CA ILE A 252 16.48 20.47 14.78
C ILE A 252 17.45 21.20 13.83
N ARG A 253 17.36 20.92 12.52
CA ARG A 253 18.18 21.56 11.48
C ARG A 253 17.56 22.84 10.92
N SER A 254 16.41 23.28 11.45
CA SER A 254 15.61 24.38 10.90
C SER A 254 15.25 24.17 9.42
N ALA A 255 15.09 22.91 9.01
CA ALA A 255 14.86 22.49 7.62
C ALA A 255 13.37 22.21 7.33
N VAL A 256 12.49 22.40 8.32
CA VAL A 256 11.03 22.27 8.20
C VAL A 256 10.36 23.37 9.01
N MET A 257 9.24 23.88 8.51
CA MET A 257 8.46 24.93 9.15
C MET A 257 7.59 24.36 10.28
N GLY A 258 7.46 25.10 11.39
CA GLY A 258 6.51 24.75 12.43
C GLY A 258 5.09 25.09 12.01
N ILE A 259 4.13 24.22 12.29
CA ILE A 259 2.75 24.32 11.78
C ILE A 259 1.72 24.63 12.87
N ASN A 260 2.18 25.06 14.04
CA ASN A 260 1.31 25.46 15.14
C ASN A 260 1.66 26.88 15.65
N PRO A 261 0.72 27.59 16.32
CA PRO A 261 0.94 28.93 16.83
C PRO A 261 2.17 29.05 17.75
N ALA A 262 2.43 28.02 18.55
CA ALA A 262 3.56 27.98 19.48
C ALA A 262 4.93 28.05 18.79
N ALA A 263 5.01 27.67 17.51
CA ALA A 263 6.24 27.80 16.73
C ALA A 263 6.68 29.25 16.50
N TYR A 264 5.73 30.19 16.61
CA TYR A 264 5.89 31.61 16.30
C TYR A 264 5.77 32.51 17.53
N GLU A 265 6.12 31.97 18.71
CA GLU A 265 6.29 32.78 19.92
C GLU A 265 7.72 33.30 20.06
N PRO A 266 7.91 34.59 20.41
CA PRO A 266 9.23 35.12 20.75
C PRO A 266 9.81 34.29 21.90
N GLU A 267 11.00 33.74 21.66
CA GLU A 267 11.69 32.96 22.68
C GLU A 267 12.39 33.88 23.68
N GLU A 268 12.34 33.52 24.95
CA GLU A 268 12.97 34.28 26.03
C GLU A 268 14.49 34.41 25.79
N GLY A 269 15.00 35.63 25.84
CA GLY A 269 16.44 35.92 25.66
C GLY A 269 16.91 36.04 24.20
N LYS A 270 16.02 35.94 23.20
CA LYS A 270 16.32 36.28 21.80
C LYS A 270 15.83 37.68 21.45
N THR A 271 16.64 38.42 20.69
CA THR A 271 16.24 39.72 20.14
C THR A 271 15.68 39.53 18.74
N TYR A 272 14.55 40.16 18.47
CA TYR A 272 13.87 40.12 17.18
C TYR A 272 13.75 41.54 16.62
N THR A 273 13.85 41.66 15.30
CA THR A 273 13.52 42.88 14.57
C THR A 273 12.00 43.03 14.43
N ASP A 274 11.53 44.25 14.19
CA ASP A 274 10.10 44.51 13.96
C ASP A 274 9.54 43.71 12.77
N ALA A 275 10.36 43.48 11.73
CA ALA A 275 9.97 42.69 10.56
C ALA A 275 9.85 41.19 10.87
N GLU A 276 10.70 40.66 11.75
CA GLU A 276 10.59 39.27 12.23
C GLU A 276 9.34 39.09 13.09
N LEU A 277 9.06 40.04 13.99
CA LEU A 277 7.85 40.01 14.81
C LEU A 277 6.57 40.09 13.97
N ASP A 278 6.54 40.93 12.93
CA ASP A 278 5.42 41.01 11.98
C ASP A 278 5.22 39.67 11.22
N THR A 279 6.31 39.07 10.76
CA THR A 279 6.26 37.76 10.09
C THR A 279 5.78 36.65 11.02
N MET A 280 6.26 36.63 12.26
CA MET A 280 5.81 35.67 13.27
C MET A 280 4.33 35.86 13.61
N ALA A 281 3.85 37.09 13.73
CA ALA A 281 2.43 37.38 13.97
C ALA A 281 1.55 36.86 12.83
N LYS A 282 1.96 37.08 11.57
CA LYS A 282 1.26 36.55 10.38
C LYS A 282 1.21 35.03 10.37
N ASN A 283 2.33 34.36 10.63
CA ASN A 283 2.36 32.90 10.67
C ASN A 283 1.53 32.34 11.82
N ARG A 284 1.53 32.99 12.98
CA ARG A 284 0.66 32.61 14.10
C ARG A 284 -0.82 32.69 13.72
N GLU A 285 -1.21 33.72 12.97
CA GLU A 285 -2.58 33.86 12.47
C GLU A 285 -2.93 32.76 11.45
N ILE A 286 -2.02 32.45 10.53
CA ILE A 286 -2.18 31.36 9.54
C ILE A 286 -2.48 30.01 10.20
N PHE A 287 -1.81 29.71 11.32
CA PHE A 287 -1.99 28.44 12.04
C PHE A 287 -2.90 28.55 13.28
N SER A 288 -3.70 29.60 13.39
CA SER A 288 -4.50 29.86 14.59
C SER A 288 -5.58 28.80 14.88
N ASP A 289 -6.01 28.06 13.86
CA ASP A 289 -6.97 26.96 13.93
C ASP A 289 -6.31 25.58 14.15
N TYR A 290 -4.98 25.50 14.22
CA TYR A 290 -4.24 24.24 14.35
C TYR A 290 -4.74 23.42 15.54
N ASP A 291 -4.79 24.01 16.74
CA ASP A 291 -5.15 23.30 17.98
C ASP A 291 -6.58 22.73 17.91
N GLN A 292 -7.50 23.45 17.26
CA GLN A 292 -8.86 22.97 17.03
C GLN A 292 -8.86 21.79 16.06
N ILE A 293 -8.21 21.93 14.90
CA ILE A 293 -8.16 20.88 13.87
C ILE A 293 -7.56 19.61 14.44
N VAL A 294 -6.47 19.72 15.20
CA VAL A 294 -5.82 18.52 15.73
C VAL A 294 -6.60 17.85 16.84
N ALA A 295 -7.27 18.62 17.70
CA ALA A 295 -8.15 18.06 18.73
C ALA A 295 -9.39 17.36 18.13
N GLU A 296 -9.90 17.84 16.99
CA GLU A 296 -11.05 17.24 16.31
C GLU A 296 -10.70 15.99 15.50
N ARG A 297 -9.48 15.89 14.97
CA ARG A 297 -9.13 14.89 13.94
C ARG A 297 -8.08 13.85 14.35
N TYR A 298 -7.27 14.12 15.36
CA TYR A 298 -6.16 13.25 15.73
C TYR A 298 -6.19 12.88 17.20
N ASP A 299 -5.75 11.66 17.48
CA ASP A 299 -5.42 11.26 18.84
C ASP A 299 -4.17 12.04 19.30
N PRO A 300 -4.12 12.55 20.54
CA PRO A 300 -2.97 13.32 21.01
C PRO A 300 -1.65 12.56 20.95
N SER A 301 -1.68 11.23 21.09
CA SER A 301 -0.48 10.38 21.00
C SER A 301 0.17 10.42 19.60
N ALA A 302 -0.61 10.69 18.55
CA ALA A 302 -0.11 10.78 17.18
C ALA A 302 0.74 12.04 16.93
N LEU A 303 0.54 13.09 17.74
CA LEU A 303 1.26 14.36 17.63
C LEU A 303 2.58 14.36 18.38
N ILE A 304 2.68 13.60 19.48
CA ILE A 304 3.90 13.50 20.30
C ILE A 304 5.17 13.30 19.47
N PRO A 305 5.25 12.35 18.50
CA PRO A 305 6.47 12.12 17.76
C PRO A 305 6.75 13.18 16.66
N LEU A 306 5.84 14.15 16.48
CA LEU A 306 5.92 15.24 15.50
C LEU A 306 6.16 16.61 16.15
N THR A 307 6.20 16.66 17.48
CA THR A 307 6.32 17.90 18.27
C THR A 307 7.66 17.93 19.02
N LEU A 308 8.36 19.06 18.92
CA LEU A 308 9.61 19.32 19.64
C LEU A 308 9.50 20.67 20.36
N TYR A 309 9.72 20.68 21.68
CA TYR A 309 9.64 21.88 22.54
C TYR A 309 8.31 22.65 22.38
N GLY A 310 7.19 21.94 22.28
CA GLY A 310 5.86 22.53 22.07
C GLY A 310 5.57 23.00 20.65
N LYS A 311 6.53 22.88 19.72
CA LYS A 311 6.39 23.25 18.31
C LYS A 311 6.14 21.99 17.48
N SER A 312 5.05 21.96 16.72
CA SER A 312 4.72 20.83 15.84
C SER A 312 5.27 21.07 14.44
N TYR A 313 5.85 20.04 13.83
CA TYR A 313 6.55 20.14 12.53
C TYR A 313 5.97 19.23 11.44
N GLY A 314 4.84 18.57 11.73
CA GLY A 314 4.16 17.70 10.79
C GLY A 314 2.77 17.31 11.28
N LEU A 315 1.96 16.77 10.37
CA LEU A 315 0.65 16.19 10.67
C LEU A 315 0.71 14.66 10.55
N PRO A 316 -0.01 13.91 11.41
CA PRO A 316 -0.11 12.47 11.26
C PRO A 316 -0.85 12.11 9.96
N GLU A 317 -0.20 11.35 9.08
CA GLU A 317 -0.84 10.82 7.86
C GLU A 317 -1.49 9.46 8.13
N THR A 318 -0.77 8.59 8.84
CA THR A 318 -1.25 7.26 9.24
C THR A 318 -0.80 6.94 10.66
N GLN A 319 -1.59 6.13 11.36
CA GLN A 319 -1.23 5.60 12.66
C GLN A 319 -1.38 4.08 12.63
N SER A 320 -0.37 3.37 13.13
CA SER A 320 -0.37 1.92 13.22
C SER A 320 -0.27 1.50 14.68
N PHE A 321 -1.12 0.57 15.09
CA PHE A 321 -1.11 -0.03 16.42
C PHE A 321 -1.07 -1.55 16.31
N SER A 322 -0.35 -2.19 17.23
CA SER A 322 -0.25 -3.65 17.27
C SER A 322 -1.54 -4.23 17.83
N MET A 323 -2.12 -5.20 17.12
CA MET A 323 -3.29 -5.96 17.57
C MET A 323 -2.96 -7.46 17.60
N LEU A 324 -3.66 -8.20 18.46
CA LEU A 324 -3.61 -9.66 18.43
C LEU A 324 -4.47 -10.17 17.27
N PHE A 325 -3.81 -10.65 16.22
CA PHE A 325 -4.48 -11.37 15.13
C PHE A 325 -4.40 -12.88 15.37
N TYR A 326 -5.52 -13.57 15.22
CA TYR A 326 -5.60 -15.01 15.40
C TYR A 326 -6.58 -15.65 14.40
N ARG A 327 -6.46 -16.97 14.26
CA ARG A 327 -7.29 -17.78 13.36
C ARG A 327 -8.36 -18.52 14.17
N MET A 328 -9.60 -18.05 14.07
CA MET A 328 -10.74 -18.60 14.81
C MET A 328 -10.93 -20.11 14.57
N ASP A 329 -10.79 -20.55 13.32
CA ASP A 329 -10.91 -21.95 12.91
C ASP A 329 -9.82 -22.85 13.52
N ILE A 330 -8.59 -22.34 13.60
CA ILE A 330 -7.47 -23.07 14.21
C ILE A 330 -7.69 -23.21 15.72
N LEU A 331 -8.03 -22.12 16.42
CA LEU A 331 -8.27 -22.13 17.87
C LEU A 331 -9.43 -23.06 18.24
N ALA A 332 -10.54 -23.00 17.49
CA ALA A 332 -11.68 -23.89 17.70
C ALA A 332 -11.32 -25.37 17.49
N LYS A 333 -10.49 -25.69 16.48
CA LYS A 333 -10.06 -27.07 16.19
C LYS A 333 -9.21 -27.69 17.31
N ILE A 334 -8.38 -26.88 17.96
CA ILE A 334 -7.50 -27.33 19.06
C ILE A 334 -8.12 -27.12 20.45
N GLY A 335 -9.34 -26.57 20.51
CA GLY A 335 -10.10 -26.40 21.76
C GLY A 335 -9.54 -25.32 22.68
N ILE A 336 -9.00 -24.24 22.12
CA ILE A 336 -8.40 -23.13 22.88
C ILE A 336 -9.25 -21.88 22.74
N GLU A 337 -9.50 -21.18 23.85
CA GLU A 337 -10.17 -19.87 23.86
C GLU A 337 -9.20 -18.73 23.48
N VAL A 338 -9.74 -17.59 23.08
CA VAL A 338 -8.93 -16.42 22.71
C VAL A 338 -8.29 -15.86 23.99
N PRO A 339 -6.96 -15.70 24.06
CA PRO A 339 -6.30 -15.22 25.26
C PRO A 339 -6.56 -13.72 25.47
N GLU A 340 -6.92 -13.34 26.69
CA GLU A 340 -7.14 -11.94 27.07
C GLU A 340 -5.94 -11.37 27.86
N THR A 341 -5.14 -12.25 28.47
CA THR A 341 -3.98 -11.89 29.29
C THR A 341 -2.70 -12.61 28.86
N TRP A 342 -1.53 -12.12 29.32
CA TRP A 342 -0.26 -12.83 29.10
C TRP A 342 -0.23 -14.21 29.76
N ASP A 343 -0.90 -14.38 30.90
CA ASP A 343 -0.99 -15.68 31.56
C ASP A 343 -1.77 -16.68 30.70
N ASP A 344 -2.85 -16.23 30.03
CA ASP A 344 -3.57 -17.05 29.05
C ASP A 344 -2.67 -17.41 27.86
N VAL A 345 -1.90 -16.44 27.34
CA VAL A 345 -0.92 -16.69 26.27
C VAL A 345 0.08 -17.75 26.71
N TYR A 346 0.63 -17.67 27.91
CA TYR A 346 1.57 -18.68 28.42
C TYR A 346 0.93 -20.06 28.60
N ALA A 347 -0.34 -20.11 29.04
CA ALA A 347 -1.08 -21.35 29.23
C ALA A 347 -1.33 -22.10 27.91
N ILE A 348 -1.52 -21.38 26.79
CA ILE A 348 -1.83 -21.98 25.49
C ILE A 348 -0.58 -22.39 24.69
N ILE A 349 0.63 -21.90 25.03
CA ILE A 349 1.87 -22.21 24.31
C ILE A 349 2.10 -23.72 24.15
N PRO A 350 1.99 -24.57 25.18
CA PRO A 350 2.21 -26.02 25.02
C PRO A 350 1.21 -26.67 24.06
N ALA A 351 -0.06 -26.22 24.10
CA ALA A 351 -1.11 -26.73 23.22
C ALA A 351 -0.88 -26.30 21.77
N LEU A 352 -0.41 -25.07 21.54
CA LEU A 352 0.03 -24.62 20.22
C LEU A 352 1.21 -25.46 19.72
N GLN A 353 2.25 -25.65 20.54
CA GLN A 353 3.44 -26.42 20.19
C GLN A 353 3.14 -27.89 19.88
N ASN A 354 2.28 -28.55 20.66
CA ASN A 354 1.82 -29.92 20.38
C ASN A 354 1.11 -30.07 19.03
N ASN A 355 0.56 -28.98 18.51
CA ASN A 355 -0.08 -28.92 17.19
C ASN A 355 0.85 -28.31 16.11
N ASN A 356 2.15 -28.16 16.39
CA ASN A 356 3.15 -27.53 15.51
C ASN A 356 2.81 -26.07 15.14
N LEU A 357 2.14 -25.36 16.05
CA LEU A 357 1.80 -23.93 15.93
C LEU A 357 2.68 -23.10 16.87
N GLN A 358 2.82 -21.81 16.57
CA GLN A 358 3.57 -20.85 17.38
C GLN A 358 2.77 -19.57 17.60
N PHE A 359 3.00 -18.91 18.74
CA PHE A 359 2.49 -17.58 19.01
C PHE A 359 3.45 -16.54 18.41
N GLY A 360 2.97 -15.74 17.46
CA GLY A 360 3.78 -14.74 16.76
C GLY A 360 3.92 -13.48 17.60
N MET A 361 5.15 -13.16 18.02
CA MET A 361 5.45 -11.94 18.75
C MET A 361 6.41 -11.05 17.97
N PRO A 362 6.15 -9.73 17.89
CA PRO A 362 7.13 -8.79 17.37
C PRO A 362 8.38 -8.85 18.25
N ASN A 363 9.53 -9.14 17.66
CA ASN A 363 10.82 -9.20 18.36
C ASN A 363 11.64 -7.91 18.23
N SER A 364 11.07 -6.88 17.59
CA SER A 364 11.67 -5.56 17.39
C SER A 364 11.25 -4.57 18.49
N LEU A 365 11.60 -3.30 18.33
CA LEU A 365 11.11 -2.21 19.18
C LEU A 365 9.59 -2.22 19.37
N ALA A 366 8.83 -2.68 18.36
CA ALA A 366 7.38 -2.82 18.46
C ALA A 366 6.94 -3.77 19.60
N GLY A 367 7.67 -4.87 19.82
CA GLY A 367 7.39 -5.80 20.90
C GLY A 367 7.72 -5.21 22.26
N THR A 368 8.86 -4.51 22.37
CA THR A 368 9.22 -3.79 23.59
C THR A 368 8.18 -2.71 23.93
N LEU A 369 7.76 -1.92 22.96
CA LEU A 369 6.73 -0.89 23.11
C LEU A 369 5.40 -1.47 23.58
N LEU A 370 4.99 -2.62 23.05
CA LEU A 370 3.77 -3.32 23.50
C LEU A 370 3.79 -3.57 25.02
N PHE A 371 4.88 -4.11 25.55
CA PHE A 371 5.02 -4.38 26.99
C PHE A 371 5.16 -3.11 27.83
N MET A 372 5.91 -2.12 27.34
CA MET A 372 6.12 -0.86 28.04
C MET A 372 4.78 -0.12 28.21
N TYR A 373 3.99 0.00 27.14
CA TYR A 373 2.69 0.66 27.20
C TYR A 373 1.68 -0.06 28.08
N GLN A 374 1.66 -1.40 28.09
CA GLN A 374 0.82 -2.17 29.04
C GLN A 374 1.19 -1.95 30.51
N LYS A 375 2.41 -1.47 30.79
CA LYS A 375 2.88 -1.12 32.13
C LYS A 375 2.79 0.39 32.43
N ASN A 376 2.17 1.18 31.55
CA ASN A 376 2.17 2.64 31.58
C ASN A 376 3.59 3.25 31.62
N GLU A 377 4.55 2.58 30.99
CA GLU A 377 5.92 3.07 30.84
C GLU A 377 6.10 3.66 29.43
N PRO A 378 6.37 4.97 29.28
CA PRO A 378 6.66 5.53 27.98
C PRO A 378 8.09 5.18 27.54
N LEU A 379 8.33 5.09 26.22
CA LEU A 379 9.68 4.86 25.68
C LEU A 379 10.67 5.97 26.06
N TYR A 380 10.17 7.21 26.15
CA TYR A 380 10.94 8.39 26.51
C TYR A 380 10.33 9.04 27.74
N LYS A 381 11.18 9.58 28.64
CA LYS A 381 10.67 10.42 29.73
C LYS A 381 10.06 11.69 29.12
N PRO A 382 8.87 12.12 29.57
CA PRO A 382 8.31 13.41 29.17
C PRO A 382 9.32 14.53 29.48
N ALA A 383 9.36 15.56 28.64
CA ALA A 383 10.13 16.76 28.95
C ALA A 383 9.60 17.36 30.28
N VAL A 384 10.49 17.93 31.08
CA VAL A 384 10.29 18.28 32.51
C VAL A 384 9.11 19.24 32.79
N ASN A 385 8.47 19.79 31.74
CA ASN A 385 7.35 20.74 31.86
C ASN A 385 5.98 20.22 31.37
N ASP A 386 5.88 19.00 30.85
CA ASP A 386 4.59 18.41 30.51
C ASP A 386 4.09 17.53 31.66
N ASN A 387 3.05 18.00 32.34
CA ASN A 387 2.39 17.27 33.42
C ASN A 387 1.86 15.93 32.86
N PRO A 388 2.32 14.76 33.36
CA PRO A 388 2.04 13.45 32.76
C PRO A 388 0.59 12.93 32.98
N LEU A 389 -0.36 13.81 33.31
CA LEU A 389 -1.71 13.45 33.75
C LEU A 389 -2.85 13.96 32.85
N THR A 390 -2.58 14.54 31.68
CA THR A 390 -3.64 15.10 30.81
C THR A 390 -3.99 14.28 29.57
N TYR A 391 -3.34 13.15 29.32
CA TYR A 391 -3.79 12.23 28.26
C TYR A 391 -4.54 11.06 28.90
N GLY A 392 -5.81 11.32 29.19
CA GLY A 392 -6.77 10.29 29.58
C GLY A 392 -7.09 9.39 28.40
N MET A 393 -7.22 8.10 28.72
CA MET A 393 -7.75 7.03 27.85
C MET A 393 -9.11 7.37 27.25
#